data_AF-A0A2R6HK63-F1
#
_entry.id   AF-A0A2R6HK63-F1
#
_cell.length_a   1.000
_cell.length_b   1.000
_cell.length_c   1.000
_cell.angle_alpha   90.00
_cell.angle_beta   90.00
_cell.angle_gamma   90.00
#
_symmetry.space_group_name_H-M   'P 1'
#
loop_
_entity.id
_entity.type
_entity.pdbx_description
1 polymer ?
#
loop_
_entity_poly.entity_id
_entity_poly.type
_entity_poly.pdbx_seq_one_letter_code
_entity_poly.pdbx_strand_id
1 'polypeptide(L)' 'MYRINTTNKREKWKWVCPTPHEHRDWRVVDGFFECRSCGSVFRSLRNVQTGAEVPRDRVEVIGAEADHKGQFGEPTVR' A
#
# COMPACT_ATOMS: atom_id res chain seq x y z
N MET A 1 15.42 1.95 -1.91
CA MET A 1 14.29 1.58 -1.05
C MET A 1 13.44 2.83 -0.84
N TYR A 2 12.13 2.76 -1.04
CA TYR A 2 11.20 3.88 -0.89
C TYR A 2 10.58 3.86 0.50
N ARG A 3 10.42 5.03 1.11
CA ARG A 3 9.76 5.20 2.41
C ARG A 3 8.51 6.05 2.21
N ILE A 4 7.35 5.54 2.61
CA ILE A 4 6.06 6.20 2.47
C ILE A 4 5.54 6.53 3.87
N ASN A 5 5.61 7.81 4.24
CA ASN A 5 5.00 8.28 5.47
C ASN A 5 3.52 8.65 5.23
N THR A 6 2.61 7.83 5.75
CA THR A 6 1.16 8.00 5.55
C THR A 6 0.54 9.05 6.48
N THR A 7 1.27 9.51 7.51
CA THR A 7 0.86 10.71 8.26
C THR A 7 0.92 11.96 7.39
N ASN A 8 1.77 11.96 6.36
CA ASN A 8 1.83 12.98 5.34
C ASN A 8 0.97 12.59 4.13
N LYS A 9 -0.21 13.22 4.03
CA LYS A 9 -1.16 12.95 2.92
C LYS A 9 -0.52 13.14 1.54
N ARG A 10 0.39 14.11 1.38
CA ARG A 10 1.07 14.36 0.09
C ARG A 10 2.00 13.23 -0.29
N GLU A 11 2.63 12.56 0.66
CA GLU A 11 3.47 11.40 0.38
C GLU A 11 2.63 10.16 0.08
N LYS A 12 1.57 9.90 0.86
CA LYS A 12 0.63 8.80 0.60
C LYS A 12 0.03 8.88 -0.81
N TRP A 13 -0.41 10.07 -1.22
CA TRP A 13 -1.19 10.25 -2.45
C TRP A 13 -0.37 10.20 -3.75
N LYS A 14 0.97 10.10 -3.63
CA LYS A 14 1.86 9.79 -4.77
C LYS A 14 1.72 8.35 -5.23
N TRP A 15 1.17 7.47 -4.39
CA TRP A 15 1.13 6.04 -4.63
C TRP A 15 -0.31 5.57 -4.84
N VAL A 16 -0.50 4.76 -5.86
CA VAL A 16 -1.79 4.20 -6.27
C VAL A 16 -1.68 2.71 -6.54
N CYS A 17 -2.82 2.02 -6.57
CA CYS A 17 -2.84 0.63 -7.03
C CYS A 17 -2.39 0.53 -8.51
N PRO A 18 -1.83 -0.62 -8.94
CA PRO A 18 -1.31 -0.78 -10.30
C PRO A 18 -2.41 -0.92 -11.37
N THR A 19 -3.69 -0.88 -10.97
CA THR A 19 -4.80 -0.95 -11.92
C THR A 19 -4.93 0.35 -12.74
N PRO A 20 -5.57 0.31 -13.93
CA PRO A 20 -5.82 1.51 -14.73
C PRO A 20 -6.62 2.61 -14.02
N HIS A 21 -7.34 2.28 -12.94
CA HIS A 21 -8.14 3.23 -12.17
C HIS A 21 -7.34 4.07 -11.17
N GLU A 22 -6.08 3.72 -10.89
CA GLU A 22 -5.15 4.53 -10.09
C GLU A 22 -5.73 4.98 -8.73
N HIS A 23 -6.40 4.07 -8.02
CA HIS A 23 -6.97 4.38 -6.71
C HIS A 23 -5.87 4.63 -5.66
N ARG A 24 -6.01 5.72 -4.90
CA ARG A 24 -5.13 6.10 -3.77
C ARG A 24 -5.52 5.43 -2.45
N ASP A 25 -6.64 4.71 -2.45
CA ASP A 25 -7.18 4.10 -1.24
C ASP A 25 -6.61 2.70 -1.02
N TRP A 26 -5.35 2.68 -0.58
CA TRP A 26 -4.61 1.46 -0.27
C TRP A 26 -4.10 1.46 1.17
N ARG A 27 -3.87 0.26 1.69
CA ARG A 27 -3.23 0.01 2.98
C ARG A 27 -2.40 -1.28 2.95
N VAL A 28 -1.49 -1.46 3.91
CA VAL A 28 -0.75 -2.72 4.05
C VAL A 28 -1.58 -3.70 4.87
N VAL A 29 -1.83 -4.88 4.31
CA VAL A 29 -2.54 -6.00 4.93
C VAL A 29 -1.73 -7.27 4.72
N ASP A 30 -1.36 -7.96 5.79
CA ASP A 30 -0.61 -9.22 5.76
C ASP A 30 0.64 -9.17 4.86
N GLY A 31 1.32 -8.01 4.88
CA GLY A 31 2.51 -7.77 4.06
C GLY A 31 2.25 -7.46 2.59
N PHE A 32 1.00 -7.31 2.14
CA PHE A 32 0.61 -6.90 0.78
C PHE A 32 -0.06 -5.53 0.77
N PHE A 33 -0.22 -4.92 -0.41
CA PHE A 33 -1.02 -3.71 -0.57
C PHE A 33 -2.45 -4.07 -0.93
N GLU A 34 -3.40 -3.85 -0.03
CA GLU A 34 -4.82 -3.94 -0.33
C GLU A 34 -5.30 -2.61 -0.89
N CYS A 35 -5.94 -2.60 -2.06
CA CYS A 35 -6.72 -1.47 -2.53
C CYS A 35 -8.19 -1.69 -2.17
N ARG A 36 -8.73 -0.84 -1.29
CA ARG A 36 -10.12 -0.96 -0.82
C ARG A 36 -11.14 -0.59 -1.89
N SER A 37 -10.79 0.33 -2.79
CA SER A 37 -11.65 0.68 -3.93
C SER A 37 -11.75 -0.43 -4.96
N CYS A 38 -10.68 -1.20 -5.17
CA CYS A 38 -10.70 -2.36 -6.07
C CYS A 38 -11.20 -3.64 -5.38
N GLY A 39 -11.14 -3.72 -4.05
CA GLY A 39 -11.35 -4.97 -3.31
C GLY A 39 -10.32 -6.04 -3.63
N SER A 40 -9.07 -5.65 -3.93
CA SER A 40 -8.01 -6.55 -4.39
C SER A 40 -6.68 -6.27 -3.70
N VAL A 41 -5.85 -7.30 -3.57
CA VAL A 41 -4.49 -7.21 -3.02
C VAL A 41 -3.43 -7.23 -4.12
N PHE A 42 -2.38 -6.46 -3.93
CA PHE A 42 -1.30 -6.23 -4.88
C PHE A 42 0.06 -6.38 -4.20
N ARG A 43 1.05 -6.79 -4.99
CA ARG A 43 2.45 -6.88 -4.56
C ARG A 43 3.26 -5.62 -4.85
N SER A 44 2.61 -4.58 -5.36
CA SER A 44 3.26 -3.35 -5.82
C SER A 44 2.32 -2.15 -5.70
N LEU A 45 2.91 -0.97 -5.70
CA LEU A 45 2.23 0.31 -5.89
C LEU A 45 2.82 1.02 -7.09
N ARG A 46 2.01 1.81 -7.78
CA ARG A 46 2.47 2.69 -8.86
C ARG A 46 2.64 4.11 -8.33
N ASN A 47 3.75 4.74 -8.69
CA ASN A 47 3.98 6.15 -8.40
C ASN A 47 3.35 7.00 -9.52
N VAL A 48 2.38 7.84 -9.20
CA VAL A 48 1.66 8.66 -10.20
C VAL A 48 2.53 9.74 -10.84
N GLN A 49 3.62 10.15 -10.20
CA GLN A 49 4.51 11.19 -10.71
C GLN A 49 5.49 10.64 -11.74
N THR A 50 6.01 9.43 -11.51
CA THR A 50 7.02 8.81 -12.38
C THR A 50 6.46 7.72 -13.29
N GLY A 51 5.22 7.27 -13.02
CA GLY A 51 4.61 6.11 -13.67
C GLY A 51 5.21 4.77 -13.25
N ALA A 52 6.25 4.76 -12.40
CA ALA A 52 6.98 3.55 -12.03
C ALA A 52 6.18 2.69 -11.07
N GLU A 53 6.13 1.39 -11.35
CA GLU A 53 5.63 0.38 -10.42
C GLU A 53 6.75 -0.08 -9.50
N VAL A 54 6.48 -0.08 -8.19
CA VAL A 54 7.45 -0.41 -7.14
C VAL A 54 6.90 -1.59 -6.34
N PRO A 55 7.65 -2.70 -6.25
CA PRO A 55 7.23 -3.87 -5.50
C PRO A 55 7.34 -3.63 -3.99
N ARG A 56 6.52 -4.35 -3.23
CA ARG A 56 6.35 -4.21 -1.79
C ARG A 56 7.64 -4.40 -0.98
N ASP A 57 8.55 -5.26 -1.41
CA ASP A 57 9.86 -5.47 -0.76
C ASP A 57 10.75 -4.22 -0.81
N ARG A 58 10.49 -3.31 -1.76
CA ARG A 58 11.21 -2.04 -1.90
C ARG A 58 10.53 -0.87 -1.21
N VAL A 59 9.44 -1.10 -0.48
CA VAL A 59 8.63 -0.05 0.16
C VAL A 59 8.59 -0.26 1.67
N GLU A 60 9.00 0.74 2.43
CA GLU A 60 8.75 0.87 3.86
C GLU A 60 7.54 1.81 4.05
N VAL A 61 6.49 1.35 4.73
CA VAL A 61 5.30 2.18 5.03
C VAL A 61 5.33 2.53 6.51
N ILE A 62 5.05 3.80 6.82
CA ILE A 62 5.04 4.31 8.19
C ILE A 62 3.74 5.07 8.43
N GLY A 63 3.13 4.85 9.60
CA GLY A 63 1.89 5.49 10.00
C GLY A 63 0.72 4.51 9.94
N ALA A 64 -0.50 5.05 9.90
CA ALA A 64 -1.72 4.27 10.11
C ALA A 64 -1.90 3.09 9.14
N GLU A 65 -1.37 3.19 7.91
CA GLU A 65 -1.56 2.18 6.87
C GLU A 65 -0.46 1.12 6.82
N ALA A 66 0.50 1.16 7.75
CA ALA A 66 1.69 0.31 7.70
C ALA A 66 1.45 -1.14 8.11
N ASP A 67 0.46 -1.39 8.99
CA ASP A 67 0.18 -2.71 9.53
C ASP A 67 -1.30 -2.80 9.93
N HIS A 68 -2.15 -3.21 8.99
CA HIS A 68 -3.53 -3.56 9.29
C HIS A 68 -3.70 -5.08 9.33
N LYS A 69 -4.33 -5.58 10.40
CA LYS A 69 -4.84 -6.96 10.47
C LYS A 69 -5.94 -7.11 9.42
N GLY A 70 -5.72 -7.96 8.42
CA GLY A 70 -6.76 -8.33 7.44
C GLY A 70 -7.78 -9.29 8.05
N GLN A 71 -8.92 -9.48 7.39
CA GLN A 71 -9.77 -10.66 7.63
C GLN A 71 -9.13 -11.96 7.08
N PHE A 72 -7.94 -11.88 6.47
CA PHE A 72 -7.22 -12.98 5.82
C PHE A 72 -6.06 -13.56 6.66
N GLY A 73 -6.11 -13.41 7.98
CA GLY A 73 -5.14 -14.05 8.87
C GLY A 73 -5.52 -13.85 10.33
N GLU A 74 -5.83 -14.95 11.01
CA GLU A 74 -5.87 -14.96 12.47
C GLU A 74 -4.58 -14.32 13.04
N PRO A 75 -4.69 -13.51 14.11
CA PRO A 75 -3.53 -12.88 14.70
C PRO A 75 -2.61 -13.95 15.32
N THR A 76 -1.50 -14.25 14.65
CA THR A 76 -0.27 -14.70 15.28
C THR A 76 0.56 -13.43 15.52
N VAL A 77 1.12 -13.16 16.70
CA VAL A 77 1.89 -13.96 17.65
C VAL A 77 1.59 -13.38 19.06
N ARG A 78 1.14 -14.16 20.05
CA ARG A 78 1.90 -14.96 21.04
C ARG A 78 2.77 -14.15 22.00
#